data_AF-A0A3L8A6Y0-F1
#
_entry.id   AF-A0A3L8A6Y0-F1
#
_cell.length_a   1.000
_cell.length_b   1.000
_cell.length_c   1.000
_cell.angle_alpha   90.00
_cell.angle_beta   90.00
_cell.angle_gamma   90.00
#
_symmetry.space_group_name_H-M   'P 1'
#
loop_
_entity.id
_entity.type
_entity.pdbx_description
1 polymer ?
#
loop_
_entity_poly.entity_id
_entity_poly.type
_entity_poly.pdbx_seq_one_letter_code
_entity_poly.pdbx_strand_id
1 'polypeptide(L)'
;MDKLKIKNRYEEALKLKSREQYAKALKDELSKQEWKDELDDLSTHMESIASEKEYEKFMNKLVDLFDKVYEKIAAPGLDKFIEWIKENSKNETNADKLRAFLIKDYEKYSSKIDDILAAIDSLPNDKGEKRIFSSMITKFQTEQKSVVLNFLNKPDLFVNNIDAFLDSLKTEFEGLAGLSELSYTSVEDLYNDEQKKDQTISFYITIINNALAEGQSIKAIDDAEKNHKLWIRAQSRITSIKKCISILEKTGIAKSNDEDLKYLFTRFDKEMLKTKGDVSRVLCEYIEKTWDPLQTKYEAIKSFYEEEELEIDENDWVNYEKKADLDILLLTYRKVRAGNVLPTLRSTSLDKVGSTISKCHSSIIEFQNLESSTRVTIKQHIEDFYKQYAAKRSMLEKLVAKQEQLKNQFDSLYSENSRDKLLPNIKSGYESLNIDGTLLLAMSKDNATIYETLSDMKKAKETFMNILKQSQMEEQLEWINSFGDNTTIDISNFDRQKLEDLLSKGLITLSFTKTF
;
A
#
# COMPACT_ATOMS: atom_id res chain seq x y z
N MET A 1 36.68 23.02 -58.85
CA MET A 1 37.21 22.34 -57.65
C MET A 1 36.73 23.07 -56.41
N ASP A 2 36.01 22.39 -55.53
CA ASP A 2 35.55 22.96 -54.26
C ASP A 2 36.67 22.89 -53.22
N LYS A 3 37.44 23.98 -53.11
CA LYS A 3 38.60 24.07 -52.21
C LYS A 3 38.21 23.92 -50.73
N LEU A 4 36.98 24.30 -50.36
CA LEU A 4 36.51 24.20 -48.98
C LEU A 4 36.25 22.73 -48.61
N LYS A 5 35.63 21.97 -49.52
CA LYS A 5 35.40 20.53 -49.36
C LYS A 5 36.70 19.75 -49.14
N ILE A 6 37.71 19.98 -49.99
CA ILE A 6 39.01 19.30 -49.89
C ILE A 6 39.70 19.63 -48.56
N LYS A 7 39.67 20.91 -48.14
CA LYS A 7 40.24 21.35 -46.86
C LYS A 7 39.56 20.66 -45.68
N ASN A 8 38.24 20.63 -45.63
CA ASN A 8 37.49 19.99 -44.54
C ASN A 8 37.78 18.49 -44.45
N ARG A 9 37.77 17.79 -45.60
CA ARG A 9 38.13 16.36 -45.67
C ARG A 9 39.55 16.11 -45.19
N TYR A 10 40.51 16.96 -45.55
CA TYR A 10 41.90 16.83 -45.13
C TYR A 10 42.04 17.00 -43.60
N GLU A 11 41.44 18.06 -43.04
CA GLU A 11 41.46 18.29 -41.59
C GLU A 11 40.80 17.14 -40.82
N GLU A 12 39.67 16.62 -41.31
CA GLU A 12 39.00 15.49 -40.67
C GLU A 12 39.81 14.19 -40.80
N ALA A 13 40.41 13.92 -41.96
CA ALA A 13 41.31 12.77 -42.13
C ALA A 13 42.50 12.81 -41.17
N LEU A 14 43.06 13.99 -40.90
CA LEU A 14 44.12 14.14 -39.89
C LEU A 14 43.63 13.81 -38.49
N LYS A 15 42.42 14.23 -38.11
CA LYS A 15 41.80 13.87 -36.82
C LYS A 15 41.52 12.38 -36.73
N LEU A 16 40.98 11.76 -37.79
CA LEU A 16 40.67 10.32 -37.81
C LEU A 16 41.94 9.49 -37.70
N LYS A 17 43.01 9.91 -38.38
CA LYS A 17 44.34 9.28 -38.32
C LYS A 17 44.96 9.35 -36.93
N SER A 18 44.67 10.37 -36.12
CA SER A 18 45.19 10.50 -34.76
C SER A 18 44.39 9.72 -33.70
N ARG A 19 43.24 9.13 -34.04
CA ARG A 19 42.45 8.32 -33.11
C ARG A 19 43.06 6.94 -32.92
N GLU A 20 43.40 6.60 -31.67
CA GLU A 20 44.05 5.34 -31.31
C GLU A 20 43.26 4.10 -31.78
N GLN A 21 41.92 4.15 -31.73
CA GLN A 21 41.04 3.04 -32.08
C GLN A 21 41.19 2.54 -33.53
N TYR A 22 41.62 3.40 -34.47
CA TYR A 22 41.80 3.04 -35.89
C TYR A 22 43.25 3.17 -36.36
N ALA A 23 44.16 3.65 -35.51
CA ALA A 23 45.54 3.99 -35.89
C ALA A 23 46.31 2.82 -36.53
N LYS A 24 46.13 1.59 -36.01
CA LYS A 24 46.79 0.40 -36.57
C LYS A 24 46.26 0.05 -37.95
N ALA A 25 44.94 -0.07 -38.09
CA ALA A 25 44.29 -0.40 -39.36
C ALA A 25 44.59 0.65 -40.44
N LEU A 26 44.56 1.94 -40.08
CA LEU A 26 44.89 3.04 -41.00
C LEU A 26 46.36 3.05 -41.40
N LYS A 27 47.28 2.76 -40.47
CA LYS A 27 48.71 2.66 -40.78
C LYS A 27 48.97 1.53 -41.78
N ASP A 28 48.35 0.37 -41.56
CA ASP A 28 48.52 -0.80 -42.43
C ASP A 28 47.96 -0.51 -43.85
N GLU A 29 46.78 0.11 -43.95
CA GLU A 29 46.15 0.48 -45.23
C GLU A 29 46.96 1.54 -46.00
N LEU A 30 47.40 2.61 -45.33
CA LEU A 30 48.13 3.72 -45.96
C LEU A 30 49.59 3.36 -46.29
N SER A 31 50.11 2.25 -45.76
CA SER A 31 51.47 1.77 -46.05
C SER A 31 51.54 0.88 -47.30
N LYS A 32 50.41 0.56 -47.92
CA LYS A 32 50.36 -0.26 -49.13
C LYS A 32 51.08 0.41 -50.30
N GLN A 33 51.73 -0.41 -51.11
CA GLN A 33 52.52 0.05 -52.26
C GLN A 33 51.67 0.76 -53.31
N GLU A 34 50.39 0.37 -53.44
CA GLU A 34 49.43 0.97 -54.38
C GLU A 34 49.33 2.50 -54.25
N TRP A 35 49.35 3.04 -53.02
CA TRP A 35 49.28 4.48 -52.80
C TRP A 35 50.56 5.21 -53.20
N LYS A 36 51.71 4.55 -53.07
CA LYS A 36 53.00 5.10 -53.50
C LYS A 36 53.07 5.13 -55.02
N ASP A 37 52.64 4.05 -55.67
CA ASP A 37 52.63 3.94 -57.12
C ASP A 37 51.68 4.98 -57.77
N GLU A 38 50.47 5.19 -57.20
CA GLU A 38 49.55 6.23 -57.69
C GLU A 38 50.08 7.67 -57.46
N LEU A 39 50.83 7.91 -56.37
CA LEU A 39 51.47 9.20 -56.10
C LEU A 39 52.65 9.47 -57.04
N ASP A 40 53.42 8.44 -57.37
CA ASP A 40 54.57 8.52 -58.29
C ASP A 40 54.10 8.76 -59.75
N ASP A 41 52.98 8.15 -60.19
CA ASP A 41 52.34 8.45 -61.49
C ASP A 41 51.92 9.92 -61.58
N LEU A 42 51.30 10.45 -60.51
CA LEU A 42 50.93 11.86 -60.44
C LEU A 42 52.14 12.79 -60.48
N SER A 43 53.20 12.45 -59.76
CA SER A 43 54.43 13.24 -59.72
C SER A 43 55.08 13.31 -61.10
N THR A 44 55.13 12.18 -61.81
CA THR A 44 55.64 12.11 -63.19
C THR A 44 54.75 12.90 -64.16
N HIS A 45 53.42 12.81 -64.02
CA HIS A 45 52.48 13.57 -64.85
C HIS A 45 52.65 15.09 -64.64
N MET A 46 52.90 15.54 -63.40
CA MET A 46 53.11 16.95 -63.04
C MET A 46 54.29 17.57 -63.79
N GLU A 47 55.38 16.82 -63.99
CA GLU A 47 56.57 17.28 -64.72
C GLU A 47 56.36 17.47 -66.23
N SER A 48 55.26 16.93 -66.78
CA SER A 48 54.97 16.90 -68.22
C SER A 48 53.82 17.81 -68.66
N ILE A 49 53.27 18.63 -67.76
CA ILE A 49 52.13 19.52 -68.05
C ILE A 49 52.59 20.67 -68.96
N ALA A 50 52.07 20.70 -70.19
CA ALA A 50 52.38 21.75 -71.17
C ALA A 50 51.15 22.60 -71.56
N SER A 51 49.95 22.24 -71.10
CA SER A 51 48.70 22.90 -71.47
C SER A 51 47.68 22.97 -70.33
N GLU A 52 46.74 23.92 -70.45
CA GLU A 52 45.62 24.09 -69.51
C GLU A 52 44.75 22.82 -69.40
N LYS A 53 44.52 22.13 -70.52
CA LYS A 53 43.76 20.87 -70.56
C LYS A 53 44.47 19.72 -69.84
N GLU A 54 45.79 19.66 -69.89
CA GLU A 54 46.58 18.67 -69.15
C GLU A 54 46.62 19.00 -67.66
N TYR A 55 46.70 20.28 -67.31
CA TYR A 55 46.58 20.75 -65.94
C TYR A 55 45.23 20.34 -65.32
N GLU A 56 44.11 20.52 -66.04
CA GLU A 56 42.79 20.06 -65.57
C GLU A 56 42.74 18.55 -65.36
N LYS A 57 43.29 17.75 -66.29
CA LYS A 57 43.37 16.30 -66.15
C LYS A 57 44.22 15.88 -64.95
N PHE A 58 45.36 16.53 -64.73
CA PHE A 58 46.20 16.30 -63.56
C PHE A 58 45.46 16.62 -62.27
N MET A 59 44.83 17.79 -62.18
CA MET A 59 44.06 18.20 -60.99
C MET A 59 42.89 17.24 -60.71
N ASN A 60 42.22 16.73 -61.74
CA ASN A 60 41.17 15.71 -61.57
C ASN A 60 41.72 14.38 -61.03
N LYS A 61 42.86 13.89 -61.55
CA LYS A 61 43.53 12.69 -61.00
C LYS A 61 44.00 12.90 -59.55
N LEU A 62 44.51 14.09 -59.22
CA LEU A 62 44.95 14.41 -57.86
C LEU A 62 43.78 14.41 -56.87
N VAL A 63 42.64 14.98 -57.27
CA VAL A 63 41.40 14.92 -56.47
C VAL A 63 40.90 13.48 -56.35
N ASP A 64 40.96 12.69 -57.42
CA ASP A 64 40.56 11.27 -57.40
C ASP A 64 41.42 10.47 -56.41
N LEU A 65 42.75 10.64 -56.44
CA LEU A 65 43.66 10.01 -55.46
C LEU A 65 43.34 10.48 -54.04
N PHE A 66 43.15 11.79 -53.83
CA PHE A 66 42.80 12.33 -52.52
C PHE A 66 41.47 11.72 -52.00
N ASP A 67 40.46 11.62 -52.85
CA ASP A 67 39.15 11.06 -52.49
C ASP A 67 39.24 9.57 -52.17
N LYS A 68 40.03 8.79 -52.93
CA LYS A 68 40.32 7.38 -52.61
C LYS A 68 40.99 7.22 -51.26
N VAL A 69 42.03 8.02 -50.99
CA VAL A 69 42.77 7.97 -49.71
C VAL A 69 41.87 8.43 -48.56
N TYR A 70 41.08 9.48 -48.75
CA TYR A 70 40.10 9.95 -47.77
C TYR A 70 39.08 8.87 -47.44
N GLU A 71 38.54 8.18 -48.45
CA GLU A 71 37.59 7.07 -48.24
C GLU A 71 38.20 5.98 -47.35
N LYS A 72 39.47 5.62 -47.58
CA LYS A 72 40.17 4.63 -46.73
C LYS A 72 40.40 5.10 -45.30
N ILE A 73 40.57 6.41 -45.09
CA ILE A 73 40.75 7.00 -43.74
C ILE A 73 39.41 7.08 -42.99
N ALA A 74 38.32 7.39 -43.70
CA ALA A 74 36.97 7.42 -43.17
C ALA A 74 36.35 6.01 -42.99
N ALA A 75 36.84 5.03 -43.75
CA ALA A 75 36.30 3.68 -43.82
C ALA A 75 36.13 2.98 -42.46
N PRO A 76 37.08 2.97 -41.51
CA PRO A 76 36.95 2.11 -40.33
C PRO A 76 35.70 2.39 -39.46
N GLY A 77 35.43 3.66 -39.16
CA GLY A 77 34.26 4.05 -38.35
C GLY A 77 32.95 3.94 -39.12
N LEU A 78 32.94 4.39 -40.38
CA LEU A 78 31.76 4.25 -41.25
C LEU A 78 31.42 2.77 -41.50
N ASP A 79 32.42 1.95 -41.82
CA ASP A 79 32.23 0.53 -42.11
C ASP A 79 31.75 -0.23 -40.89
N LYS A 80 32.29 0.05 -39.69
CA LYS A 80 31.79 -0.53 -38.43
C LYS A 80 30.32 -0.17 -38.19
N PHE A 81 29.94 1.08 -38.44
CA PHE A 81 28.54 1.51 -38.33
C PHE A 81 27.63 0.85 -39.37
N ILE A 82 28.09 0.73 -40.61
CA ILE A 82 27.35 0.08 -41.68
C ILE A 82 27.23 -1.43 -41.44
N GLU A 83 28.27 -2.08 -40.90
CA GLU A 83 28.24 -3.47 -40.48
C GLU A 83 27.20 -3.68 -39.37
N TRP A 84 27.22 -2.83 -38.34
CA TRP A 84 26.18 -2.84 -37.31
C TRP A 84 24.79 -2.65 -37.94
N ILE A 85 24.61 -1.72 -38.88
CA ILE A 85 23.34 -1.54 -39.60
C ILE A 85 22.95 -2.81 -40.38
N LYS A 86 23.89 -3.49 -41.04
CA LYS A 86 23.65 -4.73 -41.79
C LYS A 86 23.18 -5.85 -40.87
N GLU A 87 23.88 -6.06 -39.75
CA GLU A 87 23.50 -7.05 -38.74
C GLU A 87 22.09 -6.81 -38.17
N ASN A 88 21.71 -5.53 -38.02
CA ASN A 88 20.47 -5.11 -37.38
C ASN A 88 19.28 -5.01 -38.34
N SER A 89 19.51 -4.79 -39.63
CA SER A 89 18.45 -4.63 -40.64
C SER A 89 18.26 -5.82 -41.57
N LYS A 90 19.30 -6.64 -41.78
CA LYS A 90 19.35 -7.68 -42.83
C LYS A 90 19.07 -7.16 -44.25
N ASN A 91 19.28 -5.86 -44.51
CA ASN A 91 19.11 -5.23 -45.82
C ASN A 91 20.45 -4.69 -46.34
N GLU A 92 21.29 -5.61 -46.85
CA GLU A 92 22.65 -5.28 -47.32
C GLU A 92 22.64 -4.25 -48.45
N THR A 93 21.75 -4.41 -49.44
CA THR A 93 21.68 -3.53 -50.61
C THR A 93 21.42 -2.07 -50.24
N ASN A 94 20.47 -1.80 -49.32
CA ASN A 94 20.20 -0.42 -48.93
C ASN A 94 21.20 0.11 -47.88
N ALA A 95 21.81 -0.78 -47.08
CA ALA A 95 22.93 -0.39 -46.21
C ALA A 95 24.14 0.07 -47.04
N ASP A 96 24.44 -0.60 -48.16
CA ASP A 96 25.52 -0.18 -49.07
C ASP A 96 25.21 1.17 -49.75
N LYS A 97 23.94 1.43 -50.09
CA LYS A 97 23.50 2.75 -50.57
C LYS A 97 23.67 3.82 -49.49
N LEU A 98 23.36 3.51 -48.24
CA LEU A 98 23.56 4.42 -47.12
C LEU A 98 25.05 4.71 -46.90
N ARG A 99 25.93 3.70 -47.01
CA ARG A 99 27.38 3.88 -46.98
C ARG A 99 27.84 4.84 -48.08
N ALA A 100 27.44 4.58 -49.32
CA ALA A 100 27.78 5.40 -50.49
C ALA A 100 27.25 6.84 -50.39
N PHE A 101 26.16 7.03 -49.64
CA PHE A 101 25.63 8.36 -49.31
C PHE A 101 26.49 9.06 -48.24
N LEU A 102 26.71 8.39 -47.10
CA LEU A 102 27.42 8.96 -45.95
C LEU A 102 28.89 9.29 -46.23
N ILE A 103 29.57 8.49 -47.05
CA ILE A 103 30.99 8.70 -47.37
C ILE A 103 31.23 10.01 -48.14
N LYS A 104 30.22 10.52 -48.86
CA LYS A 104 30.34 11.75 -49.67
C LYS A 104 30.62 12.98 -48.80
N ASP A 105 30.05 13.03 -47.60
CA ASP A 105 30.18 14.15 -46.66
C ASP A 105 30.45 13.60 -45.24
N TYR A 106 31.30 12.58 -45.13
CA TYR A 106 31.55 11.86 -43.87
C TYR A 106 32.00 12.78 -42.74
N GLU A 107 32.73 13.84 -43.04
CA GLU A 107 33.18 14.85 -42.08
C GLU A 107 32.02 15.55 -41.33
N LYS A 108 30.83 15.57 -41.92
CA LYS A 108 29.62 16.07 -41.26
C LYS A 108 29.05 15.07 -40.25
N TYR A 109 29.25 13.78 -40.49
CA TYR A 109 28.59 12.68 -39.78
C TYR A 109 29.52 11.91 -38.84
N SER A 110 30.85 12.01 -39.01
CA SER A 110 31.88 11.21 -38.33
C SER A 110 31.66 11.19 -36.82
N SER A 111 31.64 12.37 -36.19
CA SER A 111 31.43 12.50 -34.74
C SER A 111 30.15 11.81 -34.27
N LYS A 112 29.02 12.01 -34.96
CA LYS A 112 27.75 11.39 -34.57
C LYS A 112 27.80 9.86 -34.68
N ILE A 113 28.43 9.35 -35.72
CA ILE A 113 28.60 7.91 -35.95
C ILE A 113 29.48 7.31 -34.86
N ASP A 114 30.60 7.94 -34.52
CA ASP A 114 31.48 7.47 -33.46
C ASP A 114 30.81 7.52 -32.07
N ASP A 115 30.04 8.56 -31.78
CA ASP A 115 29.28 8.66 -30.53
C ASP A 115 28.24 7.53 -30.42
N ILE A 116 27.53 7.21 -31.52
CA ILE A 116 26.60 6.07 -31.57
C ILE A 116 27.32 4.76 -31.32
N LEU A 117 28.44 4.52 -32.00
CA LEU A 117 29.23 3.29 -31.85
C LEU A 117 29.79 3.15 -30.44
N ALA A 118 30.30 4.23 -29.85
CA ALA A 118 30.80 4.23 -28.48
C ALA A 118 29.67 3.92 -27.48
N ALA A 119 28.49 4.50 -27.66
CA ALA A 119 27.32 4.20 -26.84
C ALA A 119 26.89 2.73 -26.99
N ILE A 120 26.88 2.17 -28.19
CA ILE A 120 26.59 0.75 -28.43
C ILE A 120 27.61 -0.15 -27.72
N ASP A 121 28.90 0.14 -27.88
CA ASP A 121 29.99 -0.65 -27.28
C ASP A 121 29.98 -0.58 -25.74
N SER A 122 29.46 0.52 -25.18
CA SER A 122 29.32 0.69 -23.72
C SER A 122 28.15 -0.09 -23.10
N LEU A 123 27.18 -0.53 -23.92
CA LEU A 123 26.05 -1.30 -23.42
C LEU A 123 26.51 -2.71 -23.01
N PRO A 124 25.97 -3.25 -21.90
CA PRO A 124 26.26 -4.61 -21.48
C PRO A 124 25.95 -5.62 -22.60
N ASN A 125 26.89 -6.53 -22.88
CA ASN A 125 26.69 -7.60 -23.85
C ASN A 125 26.32 -8.93 -23.16
N ASP A 126 25.48 -9.73 -23.81
CA ASP A 126 24.99 -11.01 -23.27
C ASP A 126 26.05 -12.15 -23.30
N LYS A 127 27.32 -11.83 -23.59
CA LYS A 127 28.42 -12.81 -23.65
C LYS A 127 29.09 -13.07 -22.30
N GLY A 128 28.61 -12.43 -21.22
CA GLY A 128 29.16 -12.52 -19.86
C GLY A 128 28.14 -12.92 -18.79
N GLU A 129 28.28 -12.37 -17.58
CA GLU A 129 27.35 -12.57 -16.46
C GLU A 129 25.92 -12.09 -16.80
N LYS A 130 24.92 -12.87 -16.38
CA LYS A 130 23.50 -12.57 -16.60
C LYS A 130 23.11 -11.29 -15.86
N ARG A 131 22.78 -10.23 -16.58
CA ARG A 131 22.32 -8.95 -16.03
C ARG A 131 20.83 -9.00 -15.72
N ILE A 132 20.40 -8.28 -14.69
CA ILE A 132 18.97 -8.26 -14.31
C ILE A 132 18.09 -7.54 -15.35
N PHE A 133 18.67 -6.62 -16.15
CA PHE A 133 17.98 -5.85 -17.18
C PHE A 133 18.22 -6.32 -18.63
N SER A 134 18.78 -7.52 -18.86
CA SER A 134 19.06 -8.04 -20.21
C SER A 134 17.82 -8.06 -21.13
N SER A 135 16.62 -8.32 -20.57
CA SER A 135 15.38 -8.31 -21.36
C SER A 135 15.03 -6.91 -21.87
N MET A 136 15.24 -5.88 -21.05
CA MET A 136 15.03 -4.49 -21.43
C MET A 136 15.98 -4.08 -22.56
N ILE A 137 17.27 -4.41 -22.45
CA ILE A 137 18.29 -4.12 -23.48
C ILE A 137 17.92 -4.82 -24.80
N THR A 138 17.56 -6.10 -24.75
CA THR A 138 17.16 -6.87 -25.94
C THR A 138 15.94 -6.25 -26.63
N LYS A 139 14.91 -5.86 -25.86
CA LYS A 139 13.71 -5.21 -26.40
C LYS A 139 14.05 -3.87 -27.03
N PHE A 140 14.89 -3.06 -26.39
CA PHE A 140 15.33 -1.78 -26.93
C PHE A 140 16.04 -1.96 -28.27
N GLN A 141 17.02 -2.87 -28.34
CA GLN A 141 17.72 -3.17 -29.58
C GLN A 141 16.75 -3.66 -30.68
N THR A 142 15.77 -4.48 -30.32
CA THR A 142 14.74 -4.95 -31.27
C THR A 142 13.90 -3.81 -31.85
N GLU A 143 13.50 -2.84 -31.03
CA GLU A 143 12.77 -1.67 -31.52
C GLU A 143 13.66 -0.77 -32.39
N GLN A 144 14.93 -0.57 -32.02
CA GLN A 144 15.87 0.20 -32.84
C GLN A 144 16.15 -0.47 -34.20
N LYS A 145 16.22 -1.80 -34.25
CA LYS A 145 16.30 -2.55 -35.52
C LYS A 145 15.15 -2.18 -36.47
N SER A 146 13.94 -2.07 -35.94
CA SER A 146 12.75 -1.66 -36.72
C SER A 146 12.89 -0.23 -37.25
N VAL A 147 13.37 0.71 -36.42
CA VAL A 147 13.63 2.09 -36.83
C VAL A 147 14.66 2.16 -37.96
N VAL A 148 15.79 1.44 -37.82
CA VAL A 148 16.84 1.36 -38.85
C VAL A 148 16.28 0.78 -40.15
N LEU A 149 15.56 -0.34 -40.08
CA LEU A 149 14.98 -0.99 -41.25
C LEU A 149 13.98 -0.06 -41.98
N ASN A 150 13.12 0.64 -41.24
CA ASN A 150 12.14 1.57 -41.80
C ASN A 150 12.79 2.75 -42.52
N PHE A 151 13.92 3.25 -42.01
CA PHE A 151 14.71 4.29 -42.65
C PHE A 151 15.39 3.77 -43.92
N LEU A 152 16.09 2.63 -43.83
CA LEU A 152 16.80 2.03 -44.97
C LEU A 152 15.89 1.69 -46.15
N ASN A 153 14.63 1.32 -45.90
CA ASN A 153 13.66 1.00 -46.94
C ASN A 153 13.20 2.24 -47.74
N LYS A 154 13.70 3.44 -47.43
CA LYS A 154 13.40 4.68 -48.15
C LYS A 154 14.68 5.43 -48.56
N PRO A 155 15.53 4.87 -49.46
CA PRO A 155 16.79 5.50 -49.85
C PRO A 155 16.66 6.92 -50.38
N ASP A 156 15.55 7.24 -51.06
CA ASP A 156 15.29 8.58 -51.60
C ASP A 156 15.17 9.66 -50.52
N LEU A 157 14.90 9.27 -49.27
CA LEU A 157 14.78 10.20 -48.14
C LEU A 157 16.11 10.46 -47.42
N PHE A 158 17.21 9.78 -47.79
CA PHE A 158 18.50 9.97 -47.11
C PHE A 158 18.95 11.44 -47.14
N VAL A 159 18.82 12.11 -48.29
CA VAL A 159 19.24 13.51 -48.49
C VAL A 159 18.62 14.44 -47.45
N ASN A 160 17.34 14.25 -47.12
CA ASN A 160 16.59 15.17 -46.27
C ASN A 160 16.50 14.72 -44.80
N ASN A 161 16.66 13.42 -44.53
CA ASN A 161 16.35 12.85 -43.22
C ASN A 161 17.56 12.24 -42.48
N ILE A 162 18.74 12.17 -43.09
CA ILE A 162 19.91 11.53 -42.48
C ILE A 162 20.33 12.18 -41.16
N ASP A 163 20.31 13.51 -41.07
CA ASP A 163 20.68 14.23 -39.85
C ASP A 163 19.73 13.87 -38.71
N ALA A 164 18.42 13.97 -38.96
CA ALA A 164 17.39 13.62 -37.98
C ALA A 164 17.45 12.13 -37.57
N PHE A 165 17.77 11.24 -38.50
CA PHE A 165 17.96 9.82 -38.22
C PHE A 165 19.15 9.57 -37.29
N LEU A 166 20.33 10.10 -37.62
CA LEU A 166 21.54 9.97 -36.80
C LEU A 166 21.37 10.63 -35.43
N ASP A 167 20.75 11.81 -35.36
CA ASP A 167 20.47 12.49 -34.09
C ASP A 167 19.51 11.67 -33.21
N SER A 168 18.50 11.05 -33.82
CA SER A 168 17.59 10.18 -33.08
C SER A 168 18.28 8.92 -32.57
N LEU A 169 19.11 8.26 -33.37
CA LEU A 169 19.87 7.09 -32.93
C LEU A 169 20.86 7.44 -31.82
N LYS A 170 21.63 8.52 -32.00
CA LYS A 170 22.58 9.03 -31.02
C LYS A 170 21.88 9.28 -29.68
N THR A 171 20.80 10.06 -29.70
CA THR A 171 20.01 10.37 -28.50
C THR A 171 19.50 9.11 -27.80
N GLU A 172 19.04 8.12 -28.55
CA GLU A 172 18.50 6.87 -27.98
C GLU A 172 19.60 6.00 -27.36
N PHE A 173 20.72 5.80 -28.06
CA PHE A 173 21.80 4.95 -27.56
C PHE A 173 22.60 5.62 -26.43
N GLU A 174 22.93 6.90 -26.52
CA GLU A 174 23.60 7.63 -25.43
C GLU A 174 22.70 7.68 -24.18
N GLY A 175 21.42 7.96 -24.37
CA GLY A 175 20.45 7.99 -23.27
C GLY A 175 20.32 6.64 -22.56
N LEU A 176 20.34 5.53 -23.32
CA LEU A 176 20.33 4.19 -22.72
C LEU A 176 21.66 3.84 -22.05
N ALA A 177 22.79 4.13 -22.69
CA ALA A 177 24.13 3.89 -22.16
C ALA A 177 24.38 4.65 -20.85
N GLY A 178 23.76 5.82 -20.69
CA GLY A 178 23.83 6.60 -19.46
C GLY A 178 23.13 5.95 -18.25
N LEU A 179 22.37 4.87 -18.43
CA LEU A 179 21.68 4.17 -17.35
C LEU A 179 22.61 3.15 -16.68
N SER A 180 23.29 3.60 -15.62
CA SER A 180 24.24 2.77 -14.84
C SER A 180 23.66 1.44 -14.36
N GLU A 181 22.35 1.40 -14.07
CA GLU A 181 21.62 0.24 -13.58
C GLU A 181 21.59 -0.93 -14.57
N LEU A 182 21.80 -0.68 -15.87
CA LEU A 182 21.86 -1.76 -16.87
C LEU A 182 23.04 -2.71 -16.62
N SER A 183 24.07 -2.25 -15.90
CA SER A 183 25.21 -3.08 -15.49
C SER A 183 24.93 -4.00 -14.30
N TYR A 184 23.78 -3.88 -13.64
CA TYR A 184 23.48 -4.64 -12.43
C TYR A 184 23.36 -6.14 -12.70
N THR A 185 23.91 -6.94 -11.78
CA THR A 185 23.97 -8.41 -11.86
C THR A 185 23.04 -9.09 -10.89
N SER A 186 22.70 -8.39 -9.81
CA SER A 186 21.95 -8.92 -8.67
C SER A 186 20.82 -7.98 -8.28
N VAL A 187 19.84 -8.48 -7.52
CA VAL A 187 18.73 -7.65 -7.04
C VAL A 187 19.23 -6.63 -6.01
N GLU A 188 20.25 -7.00 -5.26
CA GLU A 188 20.91 -6.21 -4.22
C GLU A 188 21.53 -4.92 -4.77
N ASP A 189 21.90 -4.90 -6.04
CA ASP A 189 22.40 -3.70 -6.74
C ASP A 189 21.30 -2.62 -6.86
N LEU A 190 20.02 -3.00 -6.82
CA LEU A 190 18.88 -2.06 -6.85
C LEU A 190 18.67 -1.32 -5.54
N TYR A 191 19.20 -1.86 -4.43
CA TYR A 191 19.00 -1.31 -3.10
C TYR A 191 19.79 -0.01 -2.92
N ASN A 192 19.15 0.96 -2.27
CA ASN A 192 19.85 2.15 -1.80
C ASN A 192 20.75 1.82 -0.58
N ASP A 193 21.56 2.78 -0.14
CA ASP A 193 22.54 2.56 0.94
C ASP A 193 21.91 2.22 2.30
N GLU A 194 20.67 2.66 2.56
CA GLU A 194 19.93 2.31 3.78
C GLU A 194 19.39 0.89 3.69
N GLN A 195 18.79 0.54 2.55
CA GLN A 195 18.23 -0.77 2.25
C GLN A 195 19.30 -1.87 2.26
N LYS A 196 20.53 -1.58 1.83
CA LYS A 196 21.66 -2.53 1.93
C LYS A 196 22.05 -2.89 3.37
N LYS A 197 21.71 -2.03 4.34
CA LYS A 197 21.94 -2.30 5.77
C LYS A 197 20.79 -3.08 6.40
N ASP A 198 19.62 -3.12 5.75
CA ASP A 198 18.45 -3.84 6.23
C ASP A 198 18.54 -5.32 5.88
N GLN A 199 18.84 -6.16 6.87
CA GLN A 199 18.93 -7.61 6.70
C GLN A 199 17.59 -8.28 6.37
N THR A 200 16.47 -7.58 6.61
CA THR A 200 15.12 -8.12 6.42
C THR A 200 14.59 -7.90 5.00
N ILE A 201 15.21 -7.05 4.18
CA ILE A 201 14.73 -6.70 2.84
C ILE A 201 14.63 -7.92 1.89
N SER A 202 15.47 -8.93 2.13
CA SER A 202 15.47 -10.21 1.42
C SER A 202 14.14 -10.96 1.54
N PHE A 203 13.32 -10.68 2.56
CA PHE A 203 11.97 -11.18 2.70
C PHE A 203 11.10 -10.90 1.45
N TYR A 204 11.32 -9.75 0.80
CA TYR A 204 10.52 -9.30 -0.34
C TYR A 204 11.04 -9.80 -1.70
N ILE A 205 12.07 -10.66 -1.73
CA ILE A 205 12.79 -11.03 -2.96
C ILE A 205 11.89 -11.59 -4.06
N THR A 206 10.86 -12.35 -3.70
CA THR A 206 9.90 -12.92 -4.66
C THR A 206 9.12 -11.82 -5.38
N ILE A 207 8.60 -10.84 -4.63
CA ILE A 207 7.83 -9.72 -5.21
C ILE A 207 8.74 -8.82 -6.04
N ILE A 208 9.98 -8.58 -5.59
CA ILE A 208 10.96 -7.78 -6.34
C ILE A 208 11.32 -8.46 -7.66
N ASN A 209 11.50 -9.78 -7.66
CA ASN A 209 11.71 -10.55 -8.90
C ASN A 209 10.50 -10.50 -9.84
N ASN A 210 9.28 -10.52 -9.31
CA ASN A 210 8.07 -10.32 -10.12
C ASN A 210 8.04 -8.91 -10.73
N ALA A 211 8.42 -7.88 -9.97
CA ALA A 211 8.53 -6.52 -10.49
C ALA A 211 9.59 -6.41 -11.61
N LEU A 212 10.72 -7.12 -11.49
CA LEU A 212 11.73 -7.20 -12.53
C LEU A 212 11.22 -7.94 -13.78
N ALA A 213 10.48 -9.02 -13.63
CA ALA A 213 9.96 -9.78 -14.76
C ALA A 213 8.94 -8.96 -15.57
N GLU A 214 8.00 -8.31 -14.89
CA GLU A 214 6.91 -7.56 -15.53
C GLU A 214 7.33 -6.12 -15.93
N GLY A 215 8.20 -5.48 -15.15
CA GLY A 215 8.55 -4.07 -15.29
C GLY A 215 9.49 -3.74 -16.43
N GLN A 216 10.10 -4.72 -17.10
CA GLN A 216 11.12 -4.48 -18.14
C GLN A 216 10.56 -4.17 -19.54
N SER A 217 9.25 -3.99 -19.68
CA SER A 217 8.64 -3.61 -20.96
C SER A 217 8.86 -2.12 -21.28
N ILE A 218 9.48 -1.84 -22.44
CA ILE A 218 9.67 -0.47 -22.96
C ILE A 218 8.52 0.01 -23.85
N LYS A 219 7.43 -0.76 -23.93
CA LYS A 219 6.20 -0.33 -24.60
C LYS A 219 5.57 0.83 -23.80
N ALA A 220 4.95 1.75 -24.51
CA ALA A 220 4.16 2.82 -23.88
C ALA A 220 3.03 2.21 -23.05
N ILE A 221 2.88 2.67 -21.80
CA ILE A 221 1.83 2.23 -20.88
C ILE A 221 0.58 3.10 -21.02
N ASP A 222 0.74 4.35 -21.45
CA ASP A 222 -0.35 5.29 -21.70
C ASP A 222 -0.09 6.14 -22.96
N ASP A 223 -1.04 7.01 -23.29
CA ASP A 223 -0.95 7.89 -24.46
C ASP A 223 0.14 8.97 -24.32
N ALA A 224 0.47 9.38 -23.10
CA ALA A 224 1.50 10.39 -22.84
C ALA A 224 2.88 9.83 -23.20
N GLU A 225 3.15 8.57 -22.86
CA GLU A 225 4.42 7.91 -23.15
C GLU A 225 4.64 7.61 -24.63
N LYS A 226 3.60 7.59 -25.48
CA LYS A 226 3.73 7.25 -26.91
C LYS A 226 4.74 8.14 -27.64
N ASN A 227 4.89 9.38 -27.21
CA ASN A 227 5.83 10.35 -27.80
C ASN A 227 7.20 10.37 -27.10
N HIS A 228 7.37 9.66 -25.98
CA HIS A 228 8.65 9.57 -25.29
C HIS A 228 9.64 8.70 -26.07
N LYS A 229 10.91 9.07 -25.97
CA LYS A 229 12.06 8.27 -26.41
C LYS A 229 12.11 6.93 -25.66
N LEU A 230 12.64 5.89 -26.29
CA LEU A 230 12.67 4.55 -25.70
C LEU A 230 13.55 4.50 -24.45
N TRP A 231 14.68 5.19 -24.45
CA TRP A 231 15.56 5.25 -23.28
C TRP A 231 14.89 5.93 -22.07
N ILE A 232 14.04 6.94 -22.29
CA ILE A 232 13.27 7.60 -21.21
C ILE A 232 12.29 6.59 -20.60
N ARG A 233 11.60 5.79 -21.43
CA ARG A 233 10.72 4.73 -20.94
C ARG A 233 11.50 3.71 -20.13
N ALA A 234 12.67 3.28 -20.61
CA ALA A 234 13.56 2.37 -19.87
C ALA A 234 13.95 2.94 -18.48
N GLN A 235 14.36 4.21 -18.42
CA GLN A 235 14.67 4.90 -17.17
C GLN A 235 13.46 4.95 -16.22
N SER A 236 12.26 5.25 -16.74
CA SER A 236 11.02 5.23 -15.95
C SER A 236 10.72 3.84 -15.39
N ARG A 237 10.93 2.77 -16.17
CA ARG A 237 10.76 1.38 -15.71
C ARG A 237 11.73 1.01 -14.59
N ILE A 238 13.01 1.33 -14.73
CA ILE A 238 14.03 1.08 -13.71
C ILE A 238 13.64 1.82 -12.41
N THR A 239 13.23 3.08 -12.54
CA THR A 239 12.76 3.89 -11.42
C THR A 239 11.55 3.27 -10.74
N SER A 240 10.58 2.78 -11.52
CA SER A 240 9.39 2.10 -11.02
C SER A 240 9.72 0.83 -10.24
N ILE A 241 10.64 0.00 -10.74
CA ILE A 241 11.11 -1.21 -10.04
C ILE A 241 11.79 -0.84 -8.72
N LYS A 242 12.66 0.17 -8.70
CA LYS A 242 13.27 0.68 -7.46
C LYS A 242 12.22 1.18 -6.46
N LYS A 243 11.19 1.89 -6.93
CA LYS A 243 10.07 2.35 -6.08
C LYS A 243 9.27 1.20 -5.46
N CYS A 244 9.13 0.06 -6.15
CA CYS A 244 8.47 -1.12 -5.57
C CYS A 244 9.16 -1.56 -4.28
N ILE A 245 10.49 -1.53 -4.24
CA ILE A 245 11.29 -1.91 -3.07
C ILE A 245 10.96 -0.97 -1.89
N SER A 246 10.93 0.35 -2.14
CA SER A 246 10.56 1.33 -1.11
C SER A 246 9.10 1.21 -0.64
N ILE A 247 8.16 0.82 -1.52
CA ILE A 247 6.76 0.56 -1.13
C ILE A 247 6.70 -0.64 -0.19
N LEU A 248 7.39 -1.74 -0.54
CA LEU A 248 7.42 -2.96 0.26
C LEU A 248 8.05 -2.71 1.63
N GLU A 249 9.17 -1.99 1.69
CA GLU A 249 9.82 -1.61 2.93
C GLU A 249 8.89 -0.83 3.88
N LYS A 250 8.08 0.09 3.33
CA LYS A 250 7.12 0.89 4.09
C LYS A 250 6.00 0.07 4.73
N THR A 251 5.71 -1.13 4.21
CA THR A 251 4.70 -2.02 4.83
C THR A 251 5.12 -2.49 6.22
N GLY A 252 6.43 -2.47 6.54
CA GLY A 252 6.95 -2.92 7.83
C GLY A 252 6.84 -4.43 8.10
N ILE A 253 6.24 -5.20 7.20
CA ILE A 253 5.96 -6.63 7.39
C ILE A 253 7.23 -7.45 7.64
N ALA A 254 8.30 -7.18 6.91
CA ALA A 254 9.58 -7.88 7.10
C ALA A 254 10.15 -7.72 8.53
N LYS A 255 9.83 -6.61 9.20
CA LYS A 255 10.27 -6.28 10.57
C LYS A 255 9.25 -6.69 11.65
N SER A 256 8.07 -7.17 11.27
CA SER A 256 7.06 -7.61 12.22
C SER A 256 7.56 -8.83 13.03
N ASN A 257 7.14 -8.94 14.29
CA ASN A 257 7.36 -10.17 15.08
C ASN A 257 6.23 -11.20 14.85
N ASP A 258 5.21 -10.84 14.07
CA ASP A 258 4.09 -11.71 13.74
C ASP A 258 4.42 -12.57 12.50
N GLU A 259 4.87 -13.79 12.77
CA GLU A 259 5.21 -14.75 11.72
C GLU A 259 3.99 -15.25 10.93
N ASP A 260 2.80 -15.22 11.52
CA ASP A 260 1.55 -15.56 10.81
C ASP A 260 1.18 -14.47 9.80
N LEU A 261 1.33 -13.20 10.19
CA LEU A 261 1.12 -12.05 9.30
C LEU A 261 2.15 -12.03 8.16
N LYS A 262 3.43 -12.29 8.45
CA LYS A 262 4.47 -12.44 7.42
C LYS A 262 4.12 -13.54 6.44
N TYR A 263 3.77 -14.71 6.95
CA TYR A 263 3.35 -15.83 6.11
C TYR A 263 2.16 -15.43 5.24
N LEU A 264 1.14 -14.80 5.84
CA LEU A 264 -0.05 -14.33 5.12
C LEU A 264 0.31 -13.39 3.97
N PHE A 265 1.20 -12.41 4.22
CA PHE A 265 1.67 -11.47 3.20
C PHE A 265 2.27 -12.17 1.98
N THR A 266 3.20 -13.12 2.22
CA THR A 266 3.90 -13.83 1.13
C THR A 266 2.97 -14.67 0.25
N ARG A 267 1.78 -15.03 0.74
CA ARG A 267 0.79 -15.76 -0.08
C ARG A 267 0.21 -14.92 -1.20
N PHE A 268 0.27 -13.59 -1.07
CA PHE A 268 -0.26 -12.64 -2.04
C PHE A 268 0.78 -12.20 -3.09
N ASP A 269 2.02 -12.67 -3.04
CA ASP A 269 3.13 -12.26 -3.92
C ASP A 269 2.78 -12.27 -5.42
N LYS A 270 1.96 -13.24 -5.85
CA LYS A 270 1.52 -13.39 -7.25
C LYS A 270 0.38 -12.45 -7.63
N GLU A 271 -0.41 -11.98 -6.67
CA GLU A 271 -1.55 -11.10 -6.90
C GLU A 271 -1.13 -9.63 -6.94
N MET A 272 -0.10 -9.25 -6.17
CA MET A 272 0.37 -7.87 -6.00
C MET A 272 0.75 -7.16 -7.31
N LEU A 273 1.23 -7.90 -8.31
CA LEU A 273 1.71 -7.37 -9.60
C LEU A 273 1.01 -8.01 -10.80
N LYS A 274 -0.20 -8.54 -10.61
CA LYS A 274 -0.93 -9.29 -11.64
C LYS A 274 -1.49 -8.39 -12.76
N THR A 275 -1.75 -7.12 -12.47
CA THR A 275 -2.31 -6.18 -13.44
C THR A 275 -1.21 -5.55 -14.29
N LYS A 276 -1.51 -5.34 -15.58
CA LYS A 276 -0.57 -4.69 -16.50
C LYS A 276 -0.50 -3.19 -16.19
N GLY A 277 0.70 -2.64 -16.23
CA GLY A 277 0.91 -1.20 -16.07
C GLY A 277 2.28 -0.89 -15.49
N ASP A 278 2.39 0.30 -14.91
CA ASP A 278 3.57 0.70 -14.15
C ASP A 278 3.62 -0.11 -12.85
N VAL A 279 4.68 -0.90 -12.64
CA VAL A 279 4.77 -1.85 -11.53
C VAL A 279 4.69 -1.17 -10.16
N SER A 280 5.27 0.03 -10.00
CA SER A 280 5.19 0.77 -8.74
C SER A 280 3.77 1.23 -8.43
N ARG A 281 3.05 1.75 -9.43
CA ARG A 281 1.65 2.16 -9.27
C ARG A 281 0.75 0.96 -8.98
N VAL A 282 0.93 -0.14 -9.72
CA VAL A 282 0.16 -1.38 -9.52
C VAL A 282 0.36 -1.90 -8.09
N LEU A 283 1.61 -1.97 -7.61
CA LEU A 283 1.91 -2.42 -6.26
C LEU A 283 1.32 -1.48 -5.20
N CYS A 284 1.51 -0.17 -5.35
CA CYS A 284 0.96 0.83 -4.42
C CYS A 284 -0.56 0.70 -4.30
N GLU A 285 -1.26 0.63 -5.43
CA GLU A 285 -2.71 0.44 -5.45
C GLU A 285 -3.15 -0.87 -4.81
N TYR A 286 -2.39 -1.96 -4.99
CA TYR A 286 -2.68 -3.23 -4.33
C TYR A 286 -2.51 -3.14 -2.82
N ILE A 287 -1.40 -2.55 -2.35
CA ILE A 287 -1.13 -2.37 -0.92
C ILE A 287 -2.25 -1.56 -0.28
N GLU A 288 -2.54 -0.37 -0.81
CA GLU A 288 -3.54 0.55 -0.24
C GLU A 288 -4.96 0.00 -0.25
N LYS A 289 -5.38 -0.67 -1.35
CA LYS A 289 -6.78 -1.09 -1.53
C LYS A 289 -7.06 -2.50 -1.05
N THR A 290 -6.04 -3.34 -0.94
CA THR A 290 -6.20 -4.78 -0.65
C THR A 290 -5.46 -5.18 0.60
N TRP A 291 -4.16 -4.90 0.69
CA TRP A 291 -3.33 -5.37 1.81
C TRP A 291 -3.64 -4.60 3.10
N ASP A 292 -3.57 -3.27 3.09
CA ASP A 292 -3.73 -2.46 4.31
C ASP A 292 -5.08 -2.72 4.99
N PRO A 293 -6.23 -2.75 4.26
CA PRO A 293 -7.52 -3.07 4.89
C PRO A 293 -7.59 -4.51 5.43
N LEU A 294 -6.86 -5.45 4.82
CA LEU A 294 -6.78 -6.83 5.30
C LEU A 294 -5.95 -6.92 6.58
N GLN A 295 -4.80 -6.23 6.61
CA GLN A 295 -3.91 -6.14 7.75
C GLN A 295 -4.62 -5.51 8.95
N THR A 296 -5.28 -4.36 8.78
CA THR A 296 -6.02 -3.70 9.87
C THR A 296 -7.07 -4.63 10.49
N LYS A 297 -7.82 -5.37 9.65
CA LYS A 297 -8.81 -6.35 10.15
C LYS A 297 -8.15 -7.52 10.86
N TYR A 298 -7.04 -8.02 10.33
CA TYR A 298 -6.27 -9.10 10.96
C TYR A 298 -5.76 -8.66 12.34
N GLU A 299 -5.19 -7.47 12.46
CA GLU A 299 -4.67 -6.92 13.73
C GLU A 299 -5.80 -6.72 14.75
N ALA A 300 -6.95 -6.20 14.33
CA ALA A 300 -8.12 -6.06 15.20
C ALA A 300 -8.64 -7.43 15.70
N ILE A 301 -8.69 -8.44 14.82
CA ILE A 301 -9.03 -9.82 15.20
C ILE A 301 -8.00 -10.35 16.20
N LYS A 302 -6.72 -10.18 15.92
CA LYS A 302 -5.64 -10.65 16.78
C LYS A 302 -5.72 -10.05 18.18
N SER A 303 -5.85 -8.72 18.26
CA SER A 303 -6.02 -8.01 19.53
C SER A 303 -7.21 -8.55 20.34
N PHE A 304 -8.34 -8.81 19.69
CA PHE A 304 -9.52 -9.36 20.36
C PHE A 304 -9.30 -10.77 20.94
N TYR A 305 -8.53 -11.62 20.26
CA TYR A 305 -8.25 -13.00 20.71
C TYR A 305 -7.02 -13.13 21.61
N GLU A 306 -6.16 -12.11 21.67
CA GLU A 306 -5.06 -12.02 22.64
C GLU A 306 -5.58 -11.71 24.06
N GLU A 307 -6.72 -11.05 24.18
CA GLU A 307 -7.41 -10.86 25.47
C GLU A 307 -7.85 -12.21 26.06
N GLU A 308 -7.68 -12.39 27.37
CA GLU A 308 -8.10 -13.61 28.07
C GLU A 308 -9.63 -13.82 28.00
N GLU A 309 -10.05 -15.08 27.99
CA GLU A 309 -11.48 -15.39 27.98
C GLU A 309 -12.06 -15.12 29.37
N LEU A 310 -13.12 -14.31 29.41
CA LEU A 310 -13.78 -13.95 30.66
C LEU A 310 -14.62 -15.12 31.14
N GLU A 311 -14.38 -15.55 32.37
CA GLU A 311 -15.23 -16.52 33.05
C GLU A 311 -16.47 -15.82 33.61
N ILE A 312 -17.65 -16.22 33.15
CA ILE A 312 -18.92 -15.59 33.49
C ILE A 312 -19.93 -16.67 33.91
N ASP A 313 -20.56 -16.51 35.09
CA ASP A 313 -21.58 -17.42 35.62
C ASP A 313 -23.00 -16.92 35.32
N GLU A 314 -23.77 -17.70 34.58
CA GLU A 314 -25.16 -17.37 34.20
C GLU A 314 -26.12 -17.36 35.40
N ASN A 315 -25.73 -17.97 36.52
CA ASN A 315 -26.56 -18.01 37.71
C ASN A 315 -26.64 -16.63 38.41
N ASP A 316 -25.72 -15.73 38.09
CA ASP A 316 -25.59 -14.43 38.75
C ASP A 316 -26.81 -13.51 38.55
N TRP A 317 -27.57 -13.70 37.47
CA TRP A 317 -28.75 -12.88 37.14
C TRP A 317 -30.00 -13.71 36.85
N VAL A 318 -30.11 -14.93 37.39
CA VAL A 318 -31.21 -15.85 37.04
C VAL A 318 -32.61 -15.28 37.30
N ASN A 319 -32.75 -14.39 38.29
CA ASN A 319 -33.99 -13.74 38.71
C ASN A 319 -34.06 -12.25 38.30
N TYR A 320 -33.17 -11.80 37.42
CA TYR A 320 -33.11 -10.40 37.00
C TYR A 320 -34.08 -10.11 35.86
N GLU A 321 -34.76 -8.96 35.93
CA GLU A 321 -35.79 -8.56 34.96
C GLU A 321 -35.26 -8.44 33.52
N LYS A 322 -33.97 -8.07 33.36
CA LYS A 322 -33.30 -7.96 32.05
C LYS A 322 -32.38 -9.14 31.75
N LYS A 323 -32.65 -10.31 32.35
CA LYS A 323 -31.90 -11.55 32.13
C LYS A 323 -31.71 -11.87 30.64
N ALA A 324 -32.78 -11.76 29.84
CA ALA A 324 -32.70 -12.09 28.41
C ALA A 324 -31.64 -11.28 27.65
N ASP A 325 -31.44 -10.00 28.01
CA ASP A 325 -30.45 -9.14 27.38
C ASP A 325 -29.01 -9.59 27.72
N LEU A 326 -28.78 -10.01 28.98
CA LEU A 326 -27.49 -10.54 29.44
C LEU A 326 -27.20 -11.93 28.85
N ASP A 327 -28.20 -12.81 28.78
CA ASP A 327 -28.08 -14.15 28.20
C ASP A 327 -27.71 -14.08 26.70
N ILE A 328 -28.38 -13.20 25.94
CA ILE A 328 -28.08 -12.98 24.52
C ILE A 328 -26.65 -12.45 24.33
N LEU A 329 -26.22 -11.51 25.18
CA LEU A 329 -24.87 -10.95 25.13
C LEU A 329 -23.82 -12.04 25.39
N LEU A 330 -23.99 -12.83 26.45
CA LEU A 330 -23.07 -13.91 26.82
C LEU A 330 -23.01 -15.01 25.76
N LEU A 331 -24.17 -15.41 25.22
CA LEU A 331 -24.23 -16.40 24.14
C LEU A 331 -23.50 -15.90 22.89
N THR A 332 -23.66 -14.62 22.56
CA THR A 332 -22.97 -14.00 21.42
C THR A 332 -21.47 -13.92 21.65
N TYR A 333 -21.05 -13.50 22.84
CA TYR A 333 -19.64 -13.46 23.25
C TYR A 333 -18.98 -14.84 23.06
N ARG A 334 -19.55 -15.90 23.64
CA ARG A 334 -19.01 -17.27 23.52
C ARG A 334 -18.96 -17.74 22.07
N LYS A 335 -19.98 -17.43 21.28
CA LYS A 335 -20.01 -17.76 19.85
C LYS A 335 -18.89 -17.06 19.07
N VAL A 336 -18.63 -15.78 19.36
CA VAL A 336 -17.53 -15.04 18.74
C VAL A 336 -16.19 -15.59 19.19
N ARG A 337 -15.99 -15.86 20.49
CA ARG A 337 -14.75 -16.46 21.02
C ARG A 337 -14.43 -17.83 20.41
N ALA A 338 -15.44 -18.68 20.22
CA ALA A 338 -15.30 -19.97 19.53
C ALA A 338 -15.02 -19.84 18.02
N GLY A 339 -15.28 -18.66 17.43
CA GLY A 339 -15.13 -18.37 16.01
C GLY A 339 -13.73 -17.97 15.55
N ASN A 340 -12.68 -18.19 16.37
CA ASN A 340 -11.33 -17.76 16.06
C ASN A 340 -10.81 -18.37 14.74
N VAL A 341 -10.62 -17.51 13.73
CA VAL A 341 -10.15 -17.92 12.41
C VAL A 341 -8.64 -17.97 12.29
N LEU A 342 -7.88 -17.29 13.18
CA LEU A 342 -6.43 -17.11 13.05
C LEU A 342 -5.66 -18.42 12.86
N PRO A 343 -5.92 -19.50 13.64
CA PRO A 343 -5.19 -20.76 13.49
C PRO A 343 -5.41 -21.44 12.13
N THR A 344 -6.55 -21.16 11.48
CA THR A 344 -6.94 -21.80 10.21
C THR A 344 -6.42 -21.05 8.98
N LEU A 345 -6.06 -19.76 9.11
CA LEU A 345 -5.69 -18.89 7.99
C LEU A 345 -4.56 -19.45 7.13
N ARG A 346 -3.62 -20.20 7.74
CA ARG A 346 -2.53 -20.86 7.01
C ARG A 346 -3.02 -21.89 5.98
N SER A 347 -4.09 -22.60 6.33
CA SER A 347 -4.69 -23.66 5.50
C SER A 347 -5.81 -23.17 4.58
N THR A 348 -6.41 -22.02 4.87
CA THR A 348 -7.48 -21.41 4.06
C THR A 348 -6.99 -21.08 2.65
N SER A 349 -7.78 -21.39 1.63
CA SER A 349 -7.42 -21.04 0.24
C SER A 349 -7.34 -19.53 0.04
N LEU A 350 -6.41 -19.06 -0.80
CA LEU A 350 -6.08 -17.63 -0.94
C LEU A 350 -7.32 -16.78 -1.29
N ASP A 351 -8.15 -17.28 -2.20
CA ASP A 351 -9.42 -16.67 -2.63
C ASP A 351 -10.42 -16.48 -1.48
N LYS A 352 -10.32 -17.28 -0.42
CA LYS A 352 -11.22 -17.22 0.75
C LYS A 352 -10.66 -16.44 1.91
N VAL A 353 -9.34 -16.19 1.97
CA VAL A 353 -8.68 -15.50 3.08
C VAL A 353 -9.36 -14.16 3.40
N GLY A 354 -9.51 -13.29 2.40
CA GLY A 354 -10.10 -11.95 2.59
C GLY A 354 -11.55 -12.01 3.11
N SER A 355 -12.34 -12.96 2.60
CA SER A 355 -13.73 -13.15 3.05
C SER A 355 -13.81 -13.73 4.47
N THR A 356 -12.86 -14.58 4.85
CA THR A 356 -12.80 -15.22 6.17
C THR A 356 -12.44 -14.20 7.25
N ILE A 357 -11.40 -13.40 7.01
CA ILE A 357 -11.00 -12.29 7.88
C ILE A 357 -12.13 -11.27 8.00
N SER A 358 -12.74 -10.88 6.87
CA SER A 358 -13.82 -9.88 6.90
C SER A 358 -15.04 -10.36 7.69
N LYS A 359 -15.45 -11.63 7.54
CA LYS A 359 -16.57 -12.20 8.31
C LYS A 359 -16.28 -12.22 9.81
N CYS A 360 -15.10 -12.70 10.22
CA CYS A 360 -14.72 -12.73 11.63
C CYS A 360 -14.69 -11.32 12.23
N HIS A 361 -14.07 -10.37 11.54
CA HIS A 361 -14.02 -8.97 11.96
C HIS A 361 -15.42 -8.35 12.10
N SER A 362 -16.32 -8.60 11.14
CA SER A 362 -17.71 -8.15 11.22
C SER A 362 -18.44 -8.73 12.44
N SER A 363 -18.26 -10.02 12.74
CA SER A 363 -18.87 -10.63 13.93
C SER A 363 -18.35 -10.03 15.24
N ILE A 364 -17.07 -9.63 15.31
CA ILE A 364 -16.50 -8.91 16.46
C ILE A 364 -17.15 -7.53 16.60
N ILE A 365 -17.26 -6.76 15.51
CA ILE A 365 -17.90 -5.43 15.54
C ILE A 365 -19.38 -5.53 15.93
N GLU A 366 -20.11 -6.49 15.36
CA GLU A 366 -21.52 -6.74 15.70
C GLU A 366 -21.67 -7.05 17.19
N PHE A 367 -20.76 -7.86 17.74
CA PHE A 367 -20.70 -8.15 19.17
C PHE A 367 -20.41 -6.90 20.02
N GLN A 368 -19.41 -6.08 19.66
CA GLN A 368 -19.07 -4.84 20.38
C GLN A 368 -20.24 -3.82 20.37
N ASN A 369 -20.96 -3.74 19.25
CA ASN A 369 -22.17 -2.92 19.15
C ASN A 369 -23.30 -3.46 20.05
N LEU A 370 -23.49 -4.78 20.06
CA LEU A 370 -24.45 -5.43 20.96
C LEU A 370 -24.10 -5.14 22.42
N GLU A 371 -22.85 -5.35 22.84
CA GLU A 371 -22.39 -5.06 24.20
C GLU A 371 -22.66 -3.60 24.59
N SER A 372 -22.33 -2.66 23.71
CA SER A 372 -22.54 -1.23 23.94
C SER A 372 -24.02 -0.89 24.16
N SER A 373 -24.91 -1.48 23.34
CA SER A 373 -26.36 -1.27 23.44
C SER A 373 -26.99 -1.93 24.68
N THR A 374 -26.55 -3.16 25.01
CA THR A 374 -26.99 -3.87 26.21
C THR A 374 -26.55 -3.13 27.45
N ARG A 375 -25.30 -2.65 27.51
CA ARG A 375 -24.78 -1.86 28.61
C ARG A 375 -25.62 -0.62 28.89
N VAL A 376 -26.00 0.15 27.86
CA VAL A 376 -26.87 1.33 28.05
C VAL A 376 -28.20 0.93 28.68
N THR A 377 -28.79 -0.17 28.21
CA THR A 377 -30.07 -0.69 28.74
C THR A 377 -29.96 -1.14 30.20
N ILE A 378 -28.93 -1.93 30.53
CA ILE A 378 -28.70 -2.43 31.90
C ILE A 378 -28.38 -1.30 32.86
N LYS A 379 -27.47 -0.40 32.47
CA LYS A 379 -27.14 0.80 33.25
C LYS A 379 -28.39 1.61 33.55
N GLN A 380 -29.22 1.90 32.54
CA GLN A 380 -30.44 2.68 32.72
C GLN A 380 -31.41 2.01 33.69
N HIS A 381 -31.58 0.69 33.59
CA HIS A 381 -32.46 -0.06 34.51
C HIS A 381 -31.98 0.01 35.96
N ILE A 382 -30.67 -0.14 36.20
CA ILE A 382 -30.08 -0.04 37.54
C ILE A 382 -30.20 1.41 38.07
N GLU A 383 -29.95 2.40 37.21
CA GLU A 383 -30.05 3.82 37.56
C GLU A 383 -31.49 4.22 37.92
N ASP A 384 -32.48 3.73 37.17
CA ASP A 384 -33.90 3.97 37.44
C ASP A 384 -34.34 3.32 38.76
N PHE A 385 -33.88 2.09 39.02
CA PHE A 385 -34.08 1.45 40.33
C PHE A 385 -33.49 2.31 41.45
N TYR A 386 -32.24 2.74 41.33
CA TYR A 386 -31.59 3.59 42.32
C TYR A 386 -32.40 4.87 42.56
N LYS A 387 -32.78 5.61 41.51
CA LYS A 387 -33.56 6.84 41.61
C LYS A 387 -34.90 6.62 42.30
N GLN A 388 -35.59 5.53 41.97
CA GLN A 388 -36.87 5.17 42.55
C GLN A 388 -36.78 5.00 44.08
N TYR A 389 -35.78 4.27 44.58
CA TYR A 389 -35.63 4.02 46.02
C TYR A 389 -34.94 5.16 46.77
N ALA A 390 -34.05 5.91 46.11
CA ALA A 390 -33.46 7.12 46.65
C ALA A 390 -34.53 8.19 46.93
N ALA A 391 -35.50 8.37 46.02
CA ALA A 391 -36.61 9.31 46.20
C ALA A 391 -37.51 8.98 47.40
N LYS A 392 -37.56 7.70 47.82
CA LYS A 392 -38.37 7.23 48.97
C LYS A 392 -37.70 7.43 50.34
N ARG A 393 -36.47 7.97 50.37
CA ARG A 393 -35.70 8.14 51.62
C ARG A 393 -36.45 8.93 52.69
N SER A 394 -36.99 10.09 52.33
CA SER A 394 -37.66 10.99 53.28
C SER A 394 -38.94 10.37 53.87
N MET A 395 -39.65 9.55 53.09
CA MET A 395 -40.80 8.77 53.56
C MET A 395 -40.36 7.73 54.60
N LEU A 396 -39.35 6.90 54.28
CA LEU A 396 -38.85 5.91 55.24
C LEU A 396 -38.27 6.55 56.50
N GLU A 397 -37.59 7.69 56.39
CA GLU A 397 -37.03 8.40 57.54
C GLU A 397 -38.12 8.81 58.54
N LYS A 398 -39.29 9.27 58.06
CA LYS A 398 -40.47 9.59 58.91
C LYS A 398 -41.09 8.37 59.58
N LEU A 399 -41.01 7.20 58.96
CA LEU A 399 -41.49 5.94 59.53
C LEU A 399 -40.54 5.47 60.65
N VAL A 400 -39.24 5.55 60.40
CA VAL A 400 -38.20 5.02 61.29
C VAL A 400 -37.88 5.95 62.48
N ALA A 401 -38.14 7.26 62.37
CA ALA A 401 -37.81 8.26 63.41
C ALA A 401 -38.37 7.97 64.81
N LYS A 402 -39.39 7.12 64.94
CA LYS A 402 -39.99 6.72 66.23
C LYS A 402 -39.82 5.23 66.55
N GLN A 403 -39.02 4.50 65.77
CA GLN A 403 -38.89 3.05 65.85
C GLN A 403 -37.42 2.62 65.74
N GLU A 404 -36.74 2.60 66.89
CA GLU A 404 -35.29 2.36 66.99
C GLU A 404 -34.87 1.00 66.39
N GLN A 405 -35.74 -0.01 66.50
CA GLN A 405 -35.56 -1.34 65.89
C GLN A 405 -35.39 -1.34 64.36
N LEU A 406 -35.91 -0.32 63.65
CA LEU A 406 -35.82 -0.21 62.19
C LEU A 406 -34.61 0.61 61.71
N LYS A 407 -33.89 1.25 62.64
CA LYS A 407 -32.78 2.15 62.30
C LYS A 407 -31.66 1.44 61.54
N ASN A 408 -31.32 0.22 61.95
CA ASN A 408 -30.29 -0.59 61.28
C ASN A 408 -30.65 -0.93 59.83
N GLN A 409 -31.92 -1.27 59.55
CA GLN A 409 -32.39 -1.56 58.19
C GLN A 409 -32.40 -0.29 57.33
N PHE A 410 -32.81 0.85 57.89
CA PHE A 410 -32.76 2.13 57.20
C PHE A 410 -31.32 2.53 56.85
N ASP A 411 -30.39 2.39 57.80
CA ASP A 411 -28.99 2.71 57.58
C ASP A 411 -28.34 1.72 56.59
N SER A 412 -28.74 0.44 56.60
CA SER A 412 -28.37 -0.57 55.58
C SER A 412 -28.73 -0.14 54.16
N LEU A 413 -29.90 0.50 53.97
CA LEU A 413 -30.32 1.03 52.67
C LEU A 413 -29.55 2.28 52.24
N TYR A 414 -29.43 3.28 53.11
CA TYR A 414 -29.09 4.65 52.72
C TYR A 414 -27.75 5.19 53.23
N SER A 415 -27.15 4.57 54.26
CA SER A 415 -25.93 5.07 54.88
C SER A 415 -24.69 4.51 54.20
N GLU A 416 -23.74 5.38 53.85
CA GLU A 416 -22.42 4.95 53.37
C GLU A 416 -21.58 4.29 54.47
N ASN A 417 -21.89 4.56 55.73
CA ASN A 417 -21.19 4.00 56.89
C ASN A 417 -21.77 2.64 57.33
N SER A 418 -22.82 2.16 56.67
CA SER A 418 -23.36 0.83 56.94
C SER A 418 -22.48 -0.25 56.31
N ARG A 419 -22.47 -1.43 56.94
CA ARG A 419 -21.81 -2.61 56.39
C ARG A 419 -22.38 -3.01 55.03
N ASP A 420 -23.70 -2.93 54.87
CA ASP A 420 -24.39 -3.39 53.65
C ASP A 420 -24.43 -2.30 52.57
N LYS A 421 -24.64 -1.03 52.97
CA LYS A 421 -24.59 0.17 52.11
C LYS A 421 -25.22 -0.02 50.73
N LEU A 422 -26.46 -0.54 50.72
CA LEU A 422 -27.10 -1.09 49.51
C LEU A 422 -27.29 -0.06 48.39
N LEU A 423 -27.96 1.07 48.62
CA LEU A 423 -28.12 2.09 47.56
C LEU A 423 -26.79 2.73 47.14
N PRO A 424 -25.84 3.05 48.05
CA PRO A 424 -24.50 3.46 47.64
C PRO A 424 -23.78 2.47 46.72
N ASN A 425 -23.84 1.16 47.00
CA ASN A 425 -23.24 0.14 46.13
C ASN A 425 -23.94 0.09 44.77
N ILE A 426 -25.27 0.13 44.73
CA ILE A 426 -26.04 0.16 43.46
C ILE A 426 -25.64 1.38 42.62
N LYS A 427 -25.45 2.53 43.28
CA LYS A 427 -25.00 3.75 42.61
C LYS A 427 -23.62 3.56 41.96
N SER A 428 -22.66 3.08 42.73
CA SER A 428 -21.32 2.75 42.22
C SER A 428 -21.39 1.73 41.07
N GLY A 429 -22.29 0.76 41.18
CA GLY A 429 -22.53 -0.28 40.18
C GLY A 429 -22.89 0.29 38.81
N TYR A 430 -23.94 1.12 38.71
CA TYR A 430 -24.29 1.71 37.40
C TYR A 430 -23.28 2.77 36.92
N GLU A 431 -22.60 3.47 37.84
CA GLU A 431 -21.57 4.44 37.48
C GLU A 431 -20.33 3.78 36.86
N SER A 432 -20.01 2.55 37.26
CA SER A 432 -18.94 1.74 36.64
C SER A 432 -19.22 1.40 35.16
N LEU A 433 -20.50 1.42 34.76
CA LEU A 433 -20.95 1.15 33.40
C LEU A 433 -20.96 2.39 32.50
N ASN A 434 -20.39 3.51 32.96
CA ASN A 434 -20.28 4.75 32.17
C ASN A 434 -19.27 4.66 31.01
N ILE A 435 -18.37 3.67 31.03
CA ILE A 435 -17.29 3.50 30.04
C ILE A 435 -17.71 2.42 29.02
N ASP A 436 -17.39 2.61 27.74
CA ASP A 436 -17.70 1.63 26.68
C ASP A 436 -16.86 0.34 26.86
N GLY A 437 -17.45 -0.82 26.55
CA GLY A 437 -16.78 -2.13 26.65
C GLY A 437 -16.58 -2.67 28.08
N THR A 438 -17.21 -2.09 29.10
CA THR A 438 -17.05 -2.54 30.49
C THR A 438 -18.10 -3.53 30.96
N LEU A 439 -19.16 -3.78 30.18
CA LEU A 439 -20.26 -4.64 30.66
C LEU A 439 -19.81 -6.08 30.80
N LEU A 440 -19.15 -6.65 29.78
CA LEU A 440 -18.64 -8.02 29.88
C LEU A 440 -17.66 -8.17 31.04
N LEU A 441 -16.75 -7.20 31.20
CA LEU A 441 -15.80 -7.19 32.30
C LEU A 441 -16.54 -7.14 33.64
N ALA A 442 -17.57 -6.30 33.79
CA ALA A 442 -18.38 -6.20 34.99
C ALA A 442 -19.24 -7.45 35.28
N MET A 443 -19.51 -8.28 34.25
CA MET A 443 -20.16 -9.58 34.38
C MET A 443 -19.18 -10.72 34.72
N SER A 444 -17.87 -10.51 34.55
CA SER A 444 -16.86 -11.55 34.82
C SER A 444 -16.75 -11.86 36.31
N LYS A 445 -16.38 -13.09 36.63
CA LYS A 445 -16.18 -13.54 38.02
C LYS A 445 -15.13 -12.72 38.78
N ASP A 446 -14.09 -12.25 38.08
CA ASP A 446 -12.98 -11.50 38.69
C ASP A 446 -13.37 -10.06 39.07
N ASN A 447 -14.42 -9.51 38.44
CA ASN A 447 -14.91 -8.16 38.72
C ASN A 447 -16.23 -8.18 39.52
N ALA A 448 -17.14 -9.11 39.20
CA ALA A 448 -18.42 -9.38 39.86
C ALA A 448 -19.36 -8.17 40.05
N THR A 449 -19.07 -6.99 39.48
CA THR A 449 -19.84 -5.77 39.69
C THR A 449 -21.32 -5.93 39.36
N ILE A 450 -21.67 -6.60 38.26
CA ILE A 450 -23.08 -6.85 37.91
C ILE A 450 -23.73 -7.76 38.95
N TYR A 451 -23.09 -8.88 39.30
CA TYR A 451 -23.62 -9.80 40.31
C TYR A 451 -23.89 -9.11 41.65
N GLU A 452 -22.91 -8.36 42.16
CA GLU A 452 -23.01 -7.64 43.43
C GLU A 452 -24.13 -6.60 43.38
N THR A 453 -24.20 -5.81 42.30
CA THR A 453 -25.22 -4.78 42.10
C THR A 453 -26.63 -5.39 42.06
N LEU A 454 -26.83 -6.50 41.36
CA LEU A 454 -28.12 -7.18 41.28
C LEU A 454 -28.53 -7.81 42.62
N SER A 455 -27.57 -8.39 43.35
CA SER A 455 -27.77 -8.86 44.72
C SER A 455 -28.24 -7.71 45.63
N ASP A 456 -27.58 -6.55 45.54
CA ASP A 456 -27.93 -5.40 46.37
C ASP A 456 -29.27 -4.77 45.97
N MET A 457 -29.65 -4.77 44.70
CA MET A 457 -31.00 -4.39 44.26
C MET A 457 -32.07 -5.28 44.88
N LYS A 458 -31.84 -6.60 44.91
CA LYS A 458 -32.77 -7.55 45.54
C LYS A 458 -32.88 -7.29 47.04
N LYS A 459 -31.74 -7.19 47.75
CA LYS A 459 -31.71 -6.90 49.20
C LYS A 459 -32.33 -5.54 49.51
N ALA A 460 -32.14 -4.53 48.66
CA ALA A 460 -32.71 -3.20 48.85
C ALA A 460 -34.25 -3.25 48.77
N LYS A 461 -34.79 -3.96 47.77
CA LYS A 461 -36.25 -4.16 47.65
C LYS A 461 -36.81 -4.91 48.87
N GLU A 462 -36.17 -6.00 49.30
CA GLU A 462 -36.59 -6.78 50.46
C GLU A 462 -36.53 -5.95 51.75
N THR A 463 -35.44 -5.22 51.97
CA THR A 463 -35.25 -4.36 53.15
C THR A 463 -36.27 -3.23 53.18
N PHE A 464 -36.52 -2.58 52.03
CA PHE A 464 -37.56 -1.57 51.90
C PHE A 464 -38.94 -2.12 52.28
N MET A 465 -39.32 -3.28 51.74
CA MET A 465 -40.61 -3.91 52.05
C MET A 465 -40.71 -4.35 53.51
N ASN A 466 -39.61 -4.83 54.11
CA ASN A 466 -39.57 -5.21 55.51
C ASN A 466 -39.76 -4.02 56.44
N ILE A 467 -39.12 -2.88 56.15
CA ILE A 467 -39.33 -1.64 56.90
C ILE A 467 -40.81 -1.22 56.82
N LEU A 468 -41.43 -1.29 55.64
CA LEU A 468 -42.86 -0.97 55.50
C LEU A 468 -43.76 -1.86 56.35
N LYS A 469 -43.56 -3.18 56.31
CA LYS A 469 -44.34 -4.13 57.12
C LYS A 469 -44.15 -3.91 58.62
N GLN A 470 -42.90 -3.77 59.06
CA GLN A 470 -42.55 -3.63 60.47
C GLN A 470 -42.83 -2.22 61.03
N SER A 471 -43.19 -1.26 60.17
CA SER A 471 -43.47 0.13 60.56
C SER A 471 -44.78 0.31 61.35
N GLN A 472 -45.47 -0.77 61.72
CA GLN A 472 -46.81 -0.77 62.34
C GLN A 472 -47.89 -0.09 61.47
N MET A 473 -47.61 0.07 60.18
CA MET A 473 -48.53 0.60 59.17
C MET A 473 -49.18 -0.51 58.34
N GLU A 474 -49.03 -1.78 58.74
CA GLU A 474 -49.43 -2.93 57.95
C GLU A 474 -50.94 -2.91 57.67
N GLU A 475 -51.77 -2.59 58.66
CA GLU A 475 -53.22 -2.46 58.49
C GLU A 475 -53.61 -1.31 57.55
N GLN A 476 -52.92 -0.17 57.63
CA GLN A 476 -53.13 0.99 56.76
C GLN A 476 -52.69 0.68 55.31
N LEU A 477 -51.58 -0.03 55.14
CA LEU A 477 -51.03 -0.43 53.85
C LEU A 477 -51.88 -1.51 53.18
N GLU A 478 -52.35 -2.50 53.93
CA GLU A 478 -53.32 -3.50 53.42
C GLU A 478 -54.64 -2.84 53.05
N TRP A 479 -55.12 -1.90 53.88
CA TRP A 479 -56.32 -1.14 53.57
C TRP A 479 -56.19 -0.35 52.27
N ILE A 480 -55.11 0.41 52.08
CA ILE A 480 -54.96 1.18 50.84
C ILE A 480 -54.70 0.29 49.61
N ASN A 481 -53.97 -0.83 49.77
CA ASN A 481 -53.72 -1.80 48.69
C ASN A 481 -54.95 -2.64 48.35
N SER A 482 -56.00 -2.65 49.18
CA SER A 482 -57.29 -3.26 48.84
C SER A 482 -58.02 -2.51 47.72
N PHE A 483 -57.60 -1.28 47.45
CA PHE A 483 -58.09 -0.44 46.37
C PHE A 483 -57.19 -0.60 45.13
N GLY A 484 -57.78 -0.63 43.92
CA GLY A 484 -57.02 -0.61 42.67
C GLY A 484 -56.42 0.78 42.37
N ASP A 485 -55.51 0.86 41.41
CA ASP A 485 -54.69 2.04 41.08
C ASP A 485 -55.48 3.35 40.80
N ASN A 486 -56.79 3.26 40.49
CA ASN A 486 -57.67 4.40 40.21
C ASN A 486 -58.97 4.35 41.03
N THR A 487 -58.86 4.14 42.33
CA THR A 487 -60.03 4.08 43.22
C THR A 487 -60.42 5.46 43.73
N THR A 488 -61.71 5.79 43.63
CA THR A 488 -62.28 6.98 44.27
C THR A 488 -62.64 6.64 45.71
N ILE A 489 -62.06 7.36 46.67
CA ILE A 489 -62.46 7.26 48.07
C ILE A 489 -63.72 8.11 48.26
N ASP A 490 -64.81 7.46 48.64
CA ASP A 490 -66.09 8.06 48.99
C ASP A 490 -66.48 7.72 50.43
N ILE A 491 -67.66 8.14 50.88
CA ILE A 491 -68.06 7.97 52.28
C ILE A 491 -68.18 6.51 52.73
N SER A 492 -68.32 5.56 51.80
CA SER A 492 -68.51 4.14 52.09
C SER A 492 -67.19 3.40 52.35
N ASN A 493 -66.08 3.93 51.85
CA ASN A 493 -64.75 3.33 51.99
C ASN A 493 -63.74 4.28 52.64
N PHE A 494 -64.16 5.47 53.08
CA PHE A 494 -63.32 6.45 53.77
C PHE A 494 -63.01 6.04 55.21
N ASP A 495 -61.74 5.85 55.52
CA ASP A 495 -61.23 5.70 56.88
C ASP A 495 -60.32 6.88 57.21
N ARG A 496 -60.84 7.81 58.02
CA ARG A 496 -60.14 9.05 58.39
C ARG A 496 -58.78 8.78 59.01
N GLN A 497 -58.71 7.83 59.94
CA GLN A 497 -57.51 7.63 60.74
C GLN A 497 -56.42 6.98 59.89
N LYS A 498 -56.77 5.99 59.07
CA LYS A 498 -55.83 5.38 58.13
C LYS A 498 -55.33 6.39 57.08
N LEU A 499 -56.20 7.26 56.57
CA LEU A 499 -55.82 8.34 55.65
C LEU A 499 -54.87 9.36 56.29
N GLU A 500 -55.19 9.85 57.49
CA GLU A 500 -54.33 10.79 58.23
C GLU A 500 -52.97 10.15 58.54
N ASP A 501 -52.93 8.88 58.93
CA ASP A 501 -51.70 8.14 59.18
C ASP A 501 -50.85 7.99 57.91
N LEU A 502 -51.44 7.54 56.80
CA LEU A 502 -50.75 7.39 55.52
C LEU A 502 -50.23 8.73 54.97
N LEU A 503 -51.03 9.80 55.07
CA LEU A 503 -50.63 11.14 54.63
C LEU A 503 -49.51 11.72 55.50
N SER A 504 -49.62 11.63 56.83
CA SER A 504 -48.63 12.18 57.76
C SER A 504 -47.26 11.52 57.59
N LYS A 505 -47.24 10.24 57.19
CA LYS A 505 -46.03 9.48 56.86
C LYS A 505 -45.56 9.65 55.41
N GLY A 506 -46.33 10.35 54.57
CA GLY A 506 -46.01 10.57 53.15
C GLY A 506 -46.09 9.29 52.31
N LEU A 507 -46.92 8.33 52.72
CA LEU A 507 -47.15 7.07 52.00
C LEU A 507 -48.16 7.22 50.87
N ILE A 508 -49.04 8.21 50.93
CA ILE A 508 -50.01 8.56 49.89
C ILE A 508 -50.01 10.07 49.64
N THR A 509 -50.56 10.45 48.49
CA THR A 509 -50.93 11.82 48.15
C THR A 509 -52.38 11.87 47.73
N LEU A 510 -53.12 12.90 48.14
CA LEU A 510 -54.51 13.09 47.72
C LEU A 510 -54.61 14.07 46.56
N SER A 511 -55.40 13.70 45.55
CA SER A 511 -55.87 14.60 44.50
C SER A 511 -57.38 14.73 44.61
N PHE A 512 -57.91 15.94 44.45
CA PHE A 512 -59.35 16.20 44.54
C PHE A 512 -59.89 16.67 43.19
N THR A 513 -61.07 16.15 42.81
CA THR A 513 -61.81 16.59 41.64
C THR A 513 -63.10 17.27 42.08
N LYS A 514 -63.34 18.49 41.62
CA LYS A 514 -64.55 19.26 41.94
C LYS A 514 -65.69 18.86 40.99
N THR A 515 -66.83 18.47 41.55
CA THR A 515 -68.01 17.99 40.79
C THR A 515 -69.17 18.99 40.74
N PHE A 516 -68.96 20.23 41.20
CA PHE A 516 -69.93 21.34 41.22
C PHE A 516 -69.35 22.64 40.69
#